data_AF-A0A7C3M2U8-F1
#
_entry.id   AF-A0A7C3M2U8-F1
#
_cell.length_a   1.000
_cell.length_b   1.000
_cell.length_c   1.000
_cell.angle_alpha   90.00
_cell.angle_beta   90.00
_cell.angle_gamma   90.00
#
_symmetry.space_group_name_H-M   'P 1'
#
loop_
_entity.id
_entity.type
_entity.pdbx_description
1 polymer ?
#
loop_
_entity_poly.entity_id
_entity_poly.type
_entity_poly.pdbx_seq_one_letter_code
_entity_poly.pdbx_strand_id
1 'polypeptide(L)'
;MASPIETVILRLKDLGAFEFLFPFMLTAAIFYGLLRKSKLFGEPERNVVVNATVALVAAFMVWSYPILAGVSIQQQLATFMFQSLVALLIVMVGLMITSFFGEKIGLSEKHLSIAILIMVGLIGIALLFSSGLASVFFPTTAPSFEIDEESLIALVMLVVIVAAIFFITRGK
;
A
#
# COMPACT_ATOMS: atom_id res chain seq x y z
N MET A 1 -5.25 17.26 28.25
CA MET A 1 -6.68 16.90 28.29
C MET A 1 -7.09 16.61 26.86
N ALA A 2 -7.58 15.40 26.57
CA ALA A 2 -8.03 15.06 25.22
C ALA A 2 -9.21 15.95 24.82
N SER A 3 -9.27 16.34 23.55
CA SER A 3 -10.43 17.12 23.07
C SER A 3 -11.70 16.24 23.06
N PRO A 4 -12.91 16.83 23.15
CA PRO A 4 -14.14 16.05 23.03
C PRO A 4 -14.23 15.25 21.72
N ILE A 5 -13.71 15.81 20.62
CA ILE A 5 -13.68 15.16 19.30
C ILE A 5 -12.73 13.96 19.32
N GLU A 6 -11.53 14.14 19.86
CA GLU A 6 -10.56 13.05 20.01
C GLU A 6 -11.13 11.89 20.82
N THR A 7 -11.88 12.19 21.89
CA THR A 7 -12.57 11.17 22.69
C THR A 7 -13.57 10.39 21.84
N VAL A 8 -14.38 11.07 21.02
CA VAL A 8 -15.36 10.41 20.12
C VAL A 8 -14.65 9.53 19.09
N ILE A 9 -13.56 10.02 18.48
CA ILE A 9 -12.79 9.27 17.48
C ILE A 9 -12.19 8.00 18.11
N LEU A 10 -11.63 8.10 19.32
CA LEU A 10 -11.08 6.95 20.03
C LEU A 10 -12.18 5.92 20.34
N ARG A 11 -13.36 6.36 20.79
CA ARG A 11 -14.50 5.45 21.00
C ARG A 11 -14.97 4.78 19.71
N LEU A 12 -15.01 5.50 18.60
CA LEU A 12 -15.36 4.93 17.29
C LEU A 12 -14.31 3.93 16.81
N LYS A 13 -13.02 4.20 17.06
CA LYS A 13 -11.93 3.25 16.80
C LYS A 13 -12.12 1.98 17.62
N ASP A 14 -12.38 2.09 18.92
CA ASP A 14 -12.57 0.94 19.82
C ASP A 14 -13.78 0.07 19.41
N LEU A 15 -14.80 0.67 18.81
CA LEU A 15 -15.97 -0.03 18.26
C LEU A 15 -15.74 -0.64 16.87
N GLY A 16 -14.54 -0.50 16.29
CA GLY A 16 -14.21 -1.01 14.96
C GLY A 16 -14.85 -0.22 13.81
N ALA A 17 -15.26 1.04 14.04
CA ALA A 17 -15.95 1.83 13.02
C ALA A 17 -15.06 2.08 11.77
N PHE A 18 -13.78 2.35 12.00
CA PHE A 18 -12.81 2.62 10.93
C PHE A 18 -12.27 1.34 10.28
N GLU A 19 -12.20 0.24 11.03
CA GLU A 19 -11.67 -1.03 10.54
C GLU A 19 -12.71 -1.83 9.75
N PHE A 20 -13.98 -1.76 10.15
CA PHE A 20 -15.05 -2.55 9.55
C PHE A 20 -16.22 -1.72 9.03
N LEU A 21 -16.85 -0.92 9.90
CA LEU A 21 -18.16 -0.32 9.61
C LEU A 21 -18.14 0.61 8.40
N PHE A 22 -17.20 1.56 8.36
CA PHE A 22 -17.12 2.53 7.25
C PHE A 22 -16.71 1.88 5.93
N PRO A 23 -15.65 1.05 5.88
CA PRO A 23 -15.31 0.34 4.64
C PRO A 23 -16.43 -0.60 4.15
N PHE A 24 -17.12 -1.27 5.08
CA PHE A 24 -18.29 -2.10 4.80
C PHE A 24 -19.42 -1.29 4.15
N MET A 25 -19.84 -0.18 4.75
CA MET A 25 -20.92 0.66 4.22
C MET A 25 -20.57 1.21 2.84
N LEU A 26 -19.32 1.64 2.64
CA LEU A 26 -18.84 2.11 1.34
C LEU A 26 -18.92 1.01 0.29
N THR A 27 -18.46 -0.20 0.63
CA THR A 27 -18.45 -1.34 -0.28
C THR A 27 -19.86 -1.81 -0.62
N ALA A 28 -20.77 -1.82 0.37
CA ALA A 28 -22.18 -2.13 0.16
C ALA A 28 -22.84 -1.12 -0.79
N ALA A 29 -22.56 0.18 -0.61
CA ALA A 29 -23.07 1.22 -1.51
C ALA A 29 -22.55 1.05 -2.95
N ILE A 30 -21.26 0.74 -3.11
CA ILE A 30 -20.64 0.48 -4.42
C ILE A 30 -21.27 -0.74 -5.08
N PHE A 31 -21.36 -1.88 -4.39
CA PHE A 31 -21.99 -3.09 -4.92
C PHE A 31 -23.45 -2.87 -5.29
N TYR A 32 -24.21 -2.18 -4.44
CA TYR A 32 -25.59 -1.84 -4.73
C TYR A 32 -25.71 -0.98 -6.00
N GLY A 33 -24.87 0.05 -6.15
CA GLY A 33 -24.83 0.89 -7.34
C GLY A 33 -24.47 0.11 -8.60
N LEU A 34 -23.49 -0.80 -8.51
CA LEU A 34 -23.07 -1.66 -9.61
C LEU A 34 -24.19 -2.64 -10.03
N LEU A 35 -24.84 -3.30 -9.08
CA LEU A 35 -25.96 -4.23 -9.34
C LEU A 35 -27.15 -3.51 -9.98
N ARG A 36 -27.42 -2.27 -9.55
CA ARG A 36 -28.47 -1.44 -10.14
C ARG A 36 -28.12 -1.05 -11.59
N LYS A 37 -26.85 -0.75 -11.87
CA LYS A 37 -26.37 -0.39 -13.21
C LYS A 37 -26.34 -1.59 -14.17
N SER A 38 -25.97 -2.78 -13.67
CA SER A 38 -25.85 -3.99 -14.49
C SER A 38 -27.19 -4.65 -14.79
N LYS A 39 -28.26 -4.30 -14.05
CA LYS A 39 -29.60 -4.91 -14.17
C LYS A 39 -29.57 -6.44 -14.08
N LEU A 40 -28.63 -7.00 -13.31
CA LEU A 40 -28.40 -8.45 -13.22
C LEU A 40 -29.66 -9.22 -12.82
N PHE A 41 -30.46 -8.65 -11.93
CA PHE A 41 -31.70 -9.25 -11.42
C PHE A 41 -32.95 -8.71 -12.12
N GLY A 42 -32.80 -7.97 -13.22
CA GLY A 42 -33.88 -7.31 -13.96
C GLY A 42 -33.95 -5.81 -13.69
N GLU A 43 -35.12 -5.21 -13.95
CA GLU A 43 -35.26 -3.75 -13.89
C GLU A 43 -34.95 -3.20 -12.47
N PRO A 44 -34.19 -2.08 -12.38
CA PRO A 44 -33.73 -1.50 -11.11
C PRO A 44 -34.81 -1.22 -10.08
N GLU A 45 -36.01 -0.85 -10.54
CA GLU A 45 -37.13 -0.41 -9.71
C GLU A 45 -37.82 -1.58 -9.01
N ARG A 46 -37.78 -2.77 -9.62
CA ARG A 46 -38.45 -3.97 -9.09
C ARG A 46 -37.57 -4.79 -8.17
N ASN A 47 -36.24 -4.63 -8.28
CA ASN A 47 -35.27 -5.48 -7.60
C ASN A 47 -34.43 -4.75 -6.55
N VAL A 48 -34.94 -3.63 -6.03
CA VAL A 48 -34.28 -2.82 -5.00
C VAL A 48 -33.88 -3.67 -3.78
N VAL A 49 -34.82 -4.48 -3.28
CA VAL A 49 -34.59 -5.32 -2.09
C VAL A 49 -33.51 -6.37 -2.36
N VAL A 50 -33.60 -7.09 -3.48
CA VAL A 50 -32.62 -8.13 -3.85
C VAL A 50 -31.23 -7.52 -4.02
N ASN A 51 -31.11 -6.40 -4.75
CA ASN A 51 -29.85 -5.71 -4.94
C ASN A 51 -29.25 -5.25 -3.61
N ALA A 52 -30.06 -4.71 -2.70
CA ALA A 52 -29.61 -4.26 -1.39
C ALA A 52 -29.14 -5.42 -0.53
N THR A 53 -29.91 -6.52 -0.47
CA THR A 53 -29.54 -7.73 0.29
C THR A 53 -28.23 -8.33 -0.25
N VAL A 54 -28.11 -8.51 -1.56
CA VAL A 54 -26.90 -9.07 -2.18
C VAL A 54 -25.70 -8.16 -1.93
N ALA A 55 -25.85 -6.85 -2.09
CA ALA A 55 -24.77 -5.91 -1.84
C ALA A 55 -24.30 -5.90 -0.37
N LEU A 56 -25.24 -5.95 0.57
CA LEU A 56 -24.93 -6.04 2.00
C LEU A 56 -24.20 -7.33 2.34
N VAL A 57 -24.70 -8.48 1.87
CA VAL A 57 -24.05 -9.77 2.12
C VAL A 57 -22.67 -9.82 1.50
N ALA A 58 -22.52 -9.38 0.25
CA ALA A 58 -21.23 -9.36 -0.45
C ALA A 58 -20.21 -8.45 0.26
N ALA A 59 -20.63 -7.24 0.66
CA ALA A 59 -19.76 -6.34 1.41
C ALA A 59 -19.35 -6.93 2.78
N PHE A 60 -20.28 -7.62 3.45
CA PHE A 60 -19.98 -8.28 4.72
C PHE A 60 -18.97 -9.40 4.54
N MET A 61 -19.10 -10.23 3.50
CA MET A 61 -18.14 -11.29 3.19
C MET A 61 -16.74 -10.73 2.92
N VAL A 62 -16.64 -9.66 2.12
CA VAL A 62 -15.35 -9.01 1.81
C VAL A 62 -14.65 -8.50 3.07
N TRP A 63 -15.37 -7.80 3.95
CA TRP A 63 -14.78 -7.17 5.13
C TRP A 63 -14.72 -8.07 6.36
N SER A 64 -15.45 -9.18 6.38
CA SER A 64 -15.31 -10.21 7.42
C SER A 64 -13.98 -10.94 7.32
N TYR A 65 -13.44 -11.11 6.10
CA TYR A 65 -12.25 -11.92 5.88
C TYR A 65 -11.00 -11.39 6.62
N PRO A 66 -10.63 -10.09 6.51
CA PRO A 66 -9.49 -9.53 7.23
C PRO A 66 -9.62 -9.69 8.75
N ILE A 67 -10.82 -9.50 9.30
CA ILE A 67 -11.10 -9.66 10.73
C ILE A 67 -10.88 -11.11 11.16
N LEU A 68 -11.41 -12.07 10.39
CA LEU A 68 -11.24 -13.50 10.66
C LEU A 68 -9.78 -13.96 10.51
N ALA A 69 -9.02 -13.32 9.60
CA ALA A 69 -7.60 -13.56 9.40
C ALA A 69 -6.72 -12.88 10.47
N GLY A 70 -7.29 -12.06 11.36
CA GLY A 70 -6.53 -11.28 12.34
C GLY A 70 -5.67 -10.18 11.71
N VAL A 71 -6.01 -9.76 10.48
CA VAL A 71 -5.27 -8.77 9.70
C VAL A 71 -5.95 -7.41 9.77
N SER A 72 -5.25 -6.43 10.36
CA SER A 72 -5.76 -5.05 10.38
C SER A 72 -5.39 -4.31 9.10
N ILE A 73 -6.36 -4.20 8.17
CA ILE A 73 -6.20 -3.41 6.93
C ILE A 73 -5.84 -1.95 7.25
N GLN A 74 -6.45 -1.40 8.31
CA GLN A 74 -6.15 -0.02 8.72
C GLN A 74 -4.66 0.14 9.04
N GLN A 75 -4.10 -0.77 9.83
CA GLN A 75 -2.70 -0.73 10.20
C GLN A 75 -1.80 -0.93 8.98
N GLN A 76 -2.09 -1.92 8.13
CA GLN A 76 -1.28 -2.18 6.94
C GLN A 76 -1.30 -1.02 5.95
N LEU A 77 -2.47 -0.40 5.73
CA LEU A 77 -2.59 0.76 4.85
C LEU A 77 -1.86 1.97 5.45
N ALA A 78 -1.97 2.20 6.75
CA ALA A 78 -1.24 3.26 7.43
C ALA A 78 0.29 3.06 7.32
N THR A 79 0.77 1.85 7.57
CA THR A 79 2.17 1.48 7.42
C THR A 79 2.64 1.64 5.98
N PHE A 80 1.87 1.16 5.00
CA PHE A 80 2.18 1.31 3.59
C PHE A 80 2.27 2.79 3.18
N MET A 81 1.30 3.62 3.59
CA MET A 81 1.32 5.06 3.31
C MET A 81 2.54 5.74 3.94
N PHE A 82 2.85 5.45 5.20
CA PHE A 82 4.02 5.99 5.88
C PHE A 82 5.33 5.58 5.20
N GLN A 83 5.50 4.28 4.95
CA GLN A 83 6.68 3.74 4.27
C GLN A 83 6.80 4.30 2.83
N SER A 84 5.69 4.46 2.10
CA SER A 84 5.70 5.06 0.76
C SER A 84 6.15 6.52 0.78
N LEU A 85 5.78 7.28 1.82
CA LEU A 85 6.20 8.67 1.98
C LEU A 85 7.69 8.77 2.28
N VAL A 86 8.20 7.91 3.17
CA VAL A 86 9.64 7.82 3.47
C VAL A 86 10.43 7.44 2.22
N ALA A 87 9.97 6.44 1.47
CA ALA A 87 10.61 6.03 0.24
C ALA A 87 10.61 7.14 -0.82
N LEU A 88 9.50 7.85 -0.98
CA LEU A 88 9.43 9.01 -1.87
C LEU A 88 10.46 10.07 -1.47
N LEU A 89 10.61 10.35 -0.17
CA LEU A 89 11.63 11.28 0.33
C LEU A 89 13.04 10.80 0.00
N ILE A 90 13.35 9.51 0.19
CA ILE A 90 14.66 8.93 -0.16
C ILE A 90 14.92 9.09 -1.66
N VAL A 91 13.93 8.81 -2.50
CA VAL A 91 14.03 8.99 -3.96
C VAL A 91 14.28 10.46 -4.30
N MET A 92 13.52 11.39 -3.71
CA MET A 92 13.70 12.82 -3.93
C MET A 92 15.11 13.30 -3.54
N VAL A 93 15.60 12.89 -2.36
CA VAL A 93 16.95 13.23 -1.91
C VAL A 93 18.02 12.60 -2.81
N GLY A 94 17.83 11.33 -3.22
CA GLY A 94 18.71 10.67 -4.18
C GLY A 94 18.74 11.37 -5.54
N LEU A 95 17.59 11.83 -6.03
CA LEU A 95 17.49 12.62 -7.25
C LEU A 95 18.19 13.99 -7.11
N MET A 96 18.06 14.65 -5.95
CA MET A 96 18.80 15.88 -5.70
C MET A 96 20.32 15.65 -5.73
N ILE A 97 20.82 14.63 -5.00
CA ILE A 97 22.26 14.32 -4.98
C ILE A 97 22.76 13.96 -6.38
N THR A 98 22.03 13.11 -7.11
CA THR A 98 22.40 12.76 -8.49
C THR A 98 22.30 13.93 -9.45
N SER A 99 21.40 14.89 -9.23
CA SER A 99 21.38 16.13 -10.03
C SER A 99 22.57 17.05 -9.72
N PHE A 100 23.02 17.13 -8.47
CA PHE A 100 24.16 17.96 -8.08
C PHE A 100 25.51 17.39 -8.50
N PHE A 101 25.65 16.06 -8.51
CA PHE A 101 26.92 15.39 -8.80
C PHE A 101 26.93 14.69 -10.17
N GLY A 102 25.77 14.42 -10.78
CA GLY A 102 25.62 13.61 -12.01
C GLY A 102 26.33 14.18 -13.23
N GLU A 103 26.28 15.49 -13.44
CA GLU A 103 27.00 16.15 -14.55
C GLU A 103 28.51 15.98 -14.43
N LYS A 104 29.07 15.90 -13.21
CA LYS A 104 30.51 15.73 -12.99
C LYS A 104 31.00 14.30 -13.28
N ILE A 105 30.09 13.34 -13.44
CA ILE A 105 30.40 11.90 -13.55
C ILE A 105 30.24 11.40 -15.01
N GLY A 106 29.83 12.26 -15.96
CA GLY A 106 29.71 11.90 -17.37
C GLY A 106 28.67 10.80 -17.65
N LEU A 107 27.69 10.63 -16.76
CA LEU A 107 26.63 9.65 -16.90
C LEU A 107 25.64 10.10 -17.99
N SER A 108 25.53 9.31 -19.06
CA SER A 108 24.50 9.50 -20.09
C SER A 108 23.10 9.55 -19.48
N GLU A 109 22.34 10.62 -19.75
CA GLU A 109 20.98 10.87 -19.23
C GLU A 109 20.02 9.68 -19.40
N LYS A 110 20.23 8.89 -20.46
CA LYS A 110 19.41 7.71 -20.78
C LYS A 110 19.67 6.52 -19.86
N HIS A 111 20.87 6.38 -19.32
CA HIS A 111 21.20 5.29 -18.40
C HIS A 111 20.85 5.64 -16.95
N LEU A 112 20.93 6.93 -16.60
CA LEU A 112 20.53 7.45 -15.29
C LEU A 112 19.02 7.31 -15.08
N SER A 113 18.21 7.66 -16.09
CA SER A 113 16.75 7.52 -16.06
C SER A 113 16.29 6.06 -15.91
N ILE A 114 16.90 5.11 -16.63
CA ILE A 114 16.59 3.67 -16.51
C ILE A 114 16.98 3.15 -15.12
N ALA A 115 18.15 3.55 -14.60
CA ALA A 115 18.61 3.13 -13.27
C ALA A 115 17.70 3.65 -12.15
N ILE A 116 17.23 4.90 -12.24
CA ILE A 116 16.26 5.48 -11.31
C ILE A 116 14.93 4.72 -11.38
N LEU A 117 14.44 4.40 -12.58
CA LEU A 117 13.17 3.70 -12.75
C LEU A 117 13.22 2.28 -12.16
N ILE A 118 14.34 1.58 -12.35
CA ILE A 118 14.59 0.27 -11.73
C ILE A 118 14.69 0.40 -10.19
N MET A 119 15.37 1.42 -9.68
CA MET A 119 15.49 1.67 -8.25
C MET A 119 14.14 1.98 -7.59
N VAL A 120 13.34 2.87 -8.19
CA VAL A 120 12.00 3.21 -7.72
C VAL A 120 11.08 1.98 -7.79
N GLY A 121 11.18 1.18 -8.85
CA GLY A 121 10.45 -0.08 -8.98
C GLY A 121 10.81 -1.09 -7.89
N LEU A 122 12.11 -1.29 -7.63
CA LEU A 122 12.60 -2.17 -6.58
C LEU A 122 12.18 -1.73 -5.18
N ILE A 123 12.29 -0.42 -4.89
CA ILE A 123 11.82 0.15 -3.62
C ILE A 123 10.31 -0.05 -3.50
N GLY A 124 9.53 0.26 -4.52
CA GLY A 124 8.08 0.07 -4.50
C GLY A 124 7.66 -1.38 -4.24
N ILE A 125 8.36 -2.35 -4.84
CA ILE A 125 8.15 -3.78 -4.58
C ILE A 125 8.54 -4.11 -3.14
N ALA A 126 9.73 -3.71 -2.68
CA ALA A 126 10.20 -3.97 -1.32
C ALA A 126 9.22 -3.43 -0.27
N LEU A 127 8.69 -2.22 -0.47
CA LEU A 127 7.69 -1.60 0.41
C LEU A 127 6.37 -2.37 0.45
N LEU A 128 5.93 -2.90 -0.68
CA LEU A 128 4.68 -3.67 -0.75
C LEU A 128 4.78 -4.93 0.12
N PHE A 129 5.95 -5.58 0.13
CA PHE A 129 6.22 -6.72 1.00
C PHE A 129 6.49 -6.32 2.46
N SER A 130 7.30 -5.27 2.73
CA SER A 130 7.65 -4.84 4.09
C SER A 130 6.50 -4.20 4.86
N SER A 131 5.51 -3.61 4.17
CA SER A 131 4.33 -3.01 4.82
C SER A 131 3.30 -4.05 5.27
N GLY A 132 3.51 -5.33 4.93
CA GLY A 132 2.52 -6.38 5.12
C GLY A 132 1.35 -6.31 4.13
N LEU A 133 1.28 -5.31 3.24
CA LEU A 133 0.20 -5.15 2.27
C LEU A 133 0.09 -6.36 1.32
N ALA A 134 1.23 -7.01 1.01
CA ALA A 134 1.26 -8.27 0.27
C ALA A 134 0.37 -9.36 0.90
N SER A 135 0.26 -9.41 2.23
CA SER A 135 -0.53 -10.42 2.94
C SER A 135 -2.04 -10.27 2.74
N VAL A 136 -2.52 -9.04 2.48
CA VAL A 136 -3.93 -8.78 2.14
C VAL A 136 -4.26 -9.27 0.72
N PHE A 137 -3.31 -9.18 -0.21
CA PHE A 137 -3.52 -9.62 -1.59
C PHE A 137 -3.19 -11.11 -1.81
N PHE A 138 -2.30 -11.70 -1.00
CA PHE A 138 -1.80 -13.08 -1.14
C PHE A 138 -1.76 -13.85 0.19
N PRO A 139 -2.93 -14.16 0.80
CA PRO A 139 -3.01 -14.65 2.18
C PRO A 139 -2.54 -16.09 2.43
N THR A 140 -2.36 -16.93 1.39
CA THR A 140 -2.02 -18.37 1.57
C THR A 140 -0.72 -18.82 0.92
N THR A 141 -0.01 -17.94 0.21
CA THR A 141 1.22 -18.29 -0.52
C THR A 141 2.31 -17.23 -0.48
N ALA A 142 2.08 -16.08 0.15
CA ALA A 142 3.20 -15.22 0.46
C ALA A 142 3.97 -15.90 1.60
N PRO A 143 5.24 -16.29 1.42
CA PRO A 143 6.10 -16.43 2.58
C PRO A 143 5.94 -15.11 3.33
N SER A 144 5.68 -15.18 4.63
CA SER A 144 5.90 -14.02 5.50
C SER A 144 7.39 -13.72 5.43
N PHE A 145 7.80 -13.05 4.36
CA PHE A 145 9.00 -12.25 4.34
C PHE A 145 8.67 -11.07 5.25
N GLU A 146 8.61 -11.33 6.55
CA GLU A 146 9.11 -10.38 7.52
C GLU A 146 10.56 -10.19 7.13
N ILE A 147 10.79 -9.29 6.17
CA ILE A 147 12.10 -8.70 6.00
C ILE A 147 12.25 -7.93 7.30
N ASP A 148 12.93 -8.58 8.25
CA ASP A 148 13.37 -7.95 9.48
C ASP A 148 13.94 -6.57 9.14
N GLU A 149 13.69 -5.56 9.97
CA GLU A 149 14.17 -4.20 9.70
C GLU A 149 15.68 -4.21 9.44
N GLU A 150 16.41 -5.12 10.10
CA GLU A 150 17.83 -5.38 9.83
C GLU A 150 18.09 -5.91 8.42
N SER A 151 17.24 -6.79 7.90
CA SER A 151 17.34 -7.31 6.52
C SER A 151 17.00 -6.24 5.47
N LEU A 152 16.07 -5.31 5.78
CA LEU A 152 15.75 -4.18 4.90
C LEU A 152 16.91 -3.17 4.89
N ILE A 153 17.46 -2.84 6.07
CA ILE A 153 18.64 -2.00 6.21
C ILE A 153 19.84 -2.66 5.52
N ALA A 154 20.00 -3.97 5.66
CA ALA A 154 21.05 -4.73 4.98
C ALA A 154 20.87 -4.73 3.46
N LEU A 155 19.63 -4.81 2.95
CA LEU A 155 19.34 -4.71 1.52
C LEU A 155 19.63 -3.31 0.99
N VAL A 156 19.23 -2.26 1.72
CA VAL A 156 19.53 -0.87 1.36
C VAL A 156 21.04 -0.62 1.39
N MET A 157 21.74 -1.11 2.43
CA MET A 157 23.20 -1.09 2.53
C MET A 157 23.85 -1.86 1.37
N LEU A 158 23.32 -3.02 0.99
CA LEU A 158 23.80 -3.79 -0.14
C LEU A 158 23.63 -3.02 -1.45
N VAL A 159 22.49 -2.36 -1.66
CA VAL A 159 22.26 -1.51 -2.84
C VAL A 159 23.22 -0.31 -2.84
N VAL A 160 23.47 0.32 -1.69
CA VAL A 160 24.45 1.41 -1.54
C VAL A 160 25.87 0.91 -1.81
N ILE A 161 26.24 -0.27 -1.32
CA ILE A 161 27.55 -0.89 -1.55
C ILE A 161 27.71 -1.29 -3.01
N VAL A 162 26.71 -1.89 -3.64
CA VAL A 162 26.74 -2.25 -5.07
C VAL A 162 26.80 -0.98 -5.93
N ALA A 163 26.06 0.06 -5.57
CA ALA A 163 26.16 1.36 -6.22
C ALA A 163 27.56 1.94 -6.06
N ALA A 164 28.16 1.90 -4.87
CA ALA A 164 29.51 2.36 -4.60
C ALA A 164 30.57 1.53 -5.36
N ILE A 165 30.44 0.21 -5.39
CA ILE A 165 31.34 -0.70 -6.14
C ILE A 165 31.23 -0.43 -7.62
N PHE A 166 30.01 -0.28 -8.17
CA PHE A 166 29.79 0.05 -9.57
C PHE A 166 30.39 1.41 -9.93
N PHE A 167 30.30 2.36 -9.01
CA PHE A 167 30.88 3.69 -9.14
C PHE A 167 32.42 3.67 -9.13
N ILE A 168 33.02 2.85 -8.26
CA ILE A 168 34.47 2.69 -8.16
C ILE A 168 35.03 1.89 -9.34
N THR A 169 34.31 0.85 -9.79
CA THR A 169 34.77 0.00 -10.92
C THR A 169 34.60 0.66 -12.28
N ARG A 170 33.71 1.65 -12.44
CA ARG A 170 33.64 2.50 -13.63
C ARG A 170 34.48 3.79 -13.55
N GLY A 171 35.19 4.01 -12.44
CA GLY A 171 36.11 5.14 -12.25
C GLY A 171 37.48 4.98 -12.96
N LYS A 172 37.52 4.32 -14.12
CA LYS A 172 38.64 4.32 -15.07
C LYS A 172 38.12 4.48 -16.49
#